data_AF-A0A924UYA8-F1
#
_entry.id   AF-A0A924UYA8-F1
#
_cell.length_a   1.000
_cell.length_b   1.000
_cell.length_c   1.000
_cell.angle_alpha   90.00
_cell.angle_beta   90.00
_cell.angle_gamma   90.00
#
_symmetry.space_group_name_H-M   'P 1'
#
loop_
_entity.id
_entity.type
_entity.pdbx_description
1 polymer ?
#
loop_
_entity_poly.entity_id
_entity_poly.type
_entity_poly.pdbx_seq_one_letter_code
_entity_poly.pdbx_strand_id
1 'polypeptide(L)' 'MSTFLREKLQEKGLKVTPQRVAIYEAIVKLKNHPTAENVIEYIKV' A
#
# COMPACT_ATOMS: atom_id res chain seq x y z
N MET A 1 4.76 2.08 -11.25
CA MET A 1 3.74 1.39 -10.41
C MET A 1 3.27 2.24 -9.21
N SER A 2 4.13 3.05 -8.57
CA SER A 2 3.72 3.92 -7.46
C SER A 2 2.86 5.14 -7.86
N THR A 3 2.81 5.51 -9.13
CA THR A 3 2.08 6.69 -9.65
C THR A 3 0.56 6.51 -9.61
N PHE A 4 0.04 5.35 -10.05
CA PHE A 4 -1.40 5.07 -10.08
C PHE A 4 -2.08 5.23 -8.71
N LEU A 5 -1.48 4.67 -7.65
CA LEU A 5 -2.04 4.82 -6.29
C LEU A 5 -2.01 6.28 -5.83
N ARG A 6 -0.94 7.01 -6.11
CA ARG A 6 -0.79 8.41 -5.70
C ARG A 6 -1.85 9.29 -6.34
N GLU A 7 -2.07 9.13 -7.64
CA GLU A 7 -3.14 9.79 -8.39
C GLU A 7 -4.51 9.46 -7.81
N LYS A 8 -4.81 8.18 -7.57
CA LYS A 8 -6.10 7.76 -6.99
C LYS A 8 -6.34 8.28 -5.58
N LEU A 9 -5.30 8.41 -4.75
CA LEU A 9 -5.42 9.03 -3.43
C LEU A 9 -5.69 10.53 -3.57
N GLN A 10 -4.97 11.23 -4.45
CA GLN A 10 -5.14 12.67 -4.68
C GLN A 10 -6.52 13.02 -5.24
N GLU A 11 -7.01 12.29 -6.25
CA GLU A 11 -8.36 12.44 -6.82
C GLU A 11 -9.46 12.36 -5.75
N LYS A 12 -9.22 11.61 -4.67
CA LYS A 12 -10.15 11.42 -3.56
C LYS A 12 -9.88 12.34 -2.36
N GLY A 13 -8.96 13.29 -2.47
CA GLY A 13 -8.57 14.17 -1.37
C GLY A 13 -7.85 13.44 -0.22
N LEU A 14 -7.32 12.24 -0.46
CA LEU A 14 -6.63 11.45 0.54
C LEU A 14 -5.13 11.77 0.53
N LYS A 15 -4.59 12.01 1.72
CA LYS A 15 -3.16 12.25 1.89
C LYS A 15 -2.32 11.06 1.42
N VAL A 16 -1.35 11.32 0.54
CA VAL A 16 -0.33 10.34 0.15
C VAL A 16 0.73 10.30 1.26
N THR A 17 0.83 9.19 1.98
CA THR A 17 1.85 8.98 3.03
C THR A 17 2.76 7.82 2.66
N PRO A 18 4.04 7.82 3.09
CA PRO A 18 4.95 6.70 2.85
C PRO A 18 4.37 5.36 3.33
N GLN A 19 3.71 5.37 4.49
CA GLN A 19 3.07 4.17 5.04
C GLN A 19 1.95 3.63 4.14
N ARG A 20 1.09 4.49 3.57
CA ARG A 20 0.03 4.06 2.64
C ARG A 20 0.59 3.47 1.36
N VAL A 21 1.70 4.02 0.86
CA VAL A 21 2.41 3.49 -0.31
C VAL A 21 3.03 2.12 0.02
N ALA A 22 3.69 1.97 1.17
CA ALA A 22 4.27 0.70 1.60
C ALA A 22 3.22 -0.41 1.75
N ILE A 23 2.04 -0.08 2.32
CA ILE A 23 0.91 -1.01 2.44
C ILE A 23 0.44 -1.50 1.06
N TYR A 24 0.24 -0.58 0.11
CA TYR A 24 -0.18 -0.96 -1.23
C TYR A 24 0.88 -1.82 -1.94
N GLU A 25 2.16 -1.45 -1.83
CA GLU A 25 3.24 -2.23 -2.41
C GLU A 25 3.31 -3.65 -1.83
N ALA A 26 3.10 -3.81 -0.51
CA ALA A 26 3.02 -5.12 0.12
C ALA A 26 1.90 -5.97 -0.46
N ILE A 27 0.69 -5.42 -0.58
CA ILE A 27 -0.48 -6.13 -1.14
C ILE A 27 -0.23 -6.55 -2.59
N VAL A 28 0.36 -5.67 -3.41
CA VAL A 28 0.69 -5.98 -4.82
C VAL A 28 1.77 -7.06 -4.92
N LYS A 29 2.72 -7.10 -3.98
CA LYS A 29 3.85 -8.05 -4.00
C LYS A 29 3.52 -9.44 -3.44
N LEU A 30 2.63 -9.54 -2.45
CA LEU A 30 2.32 -10.81 -1.78
C LEU A 30 1.57 -11.81 -2.69
N LYS A 31 1.03 -11.36 -3.83
CA LYS A 31 0.37 -12.20 -4.88
C LYS A 31 -0.70 -13.16 -4.33
N ASN A 32 -1.27 -12.85 -3.18
CA ASN A 32 -2.35 -13.57 -2.53
C ASN A 32 -3.35 -12.55 -1.95
N HIS A 33 -4.34 -13.02 -1.19
CA HIS A 33 -5.20 -12.18 -0.37
C HIS A 33 -4.66 -12.18 1.06
N PRO A 34 -3.70 -11.29 1.41
CA PRO A 34 -3.05 -11.32 2.71
C PRO A 34 -4.00 -10.85 3.81
N THR A 35 -3.78 -11.35 5.03
CA THR A 35 -4.40 -10.75 6.21
C THR A 35 -3.69 -9.45 6.59
N ALA A 36 -4.29 -8.66 7.49
CA ALA A 36 -3.65 -7.46 8.01
C ALA A 36 -2.32 -7.79 8.70
N GLU A 37 -2.25 -8.90 9.43
CA GLU A 37 -1.05 -9.40 10.10
C GLU A 37 0.05 -9.71 9.09
N ASN A 38 -0.26 -10.38 7.98
CA ASN A 38 0.72 -10.66 6.93
C ASN A 38 1.30 -9.38 6.34
N VAL A 39 0.47 -8.35 6.13
CA VAL A 39 0.92 -7.05 5.61
C VAL A 39 1.82 -6.34 6.63
N ILE A 40 1.45 -6.37 7.92
CA ILE A 40 2.25 -5.79 8.99
C ILE A 40 3.61 -6.50 9.09
N GLU A 41 3.62 -7.82 9.07
CA GLU A 41 4.83 -8.64 9.13
C GLU A 41 5.75 -8.39 7.92
N TYR A 42 5.19 -8.25 6.72
CA TYR A 42 5.94 -7.95 5.51
C TYR A 42 6.60 -6.56 5.52
N ILE A 43 5.95 -5.56 6.12
CA ILE A 43 6.42 -4.16 6.14
C ILE A 43 7.33 -3.88 7.33
N LYS A 44 7.23 -4.66 8.42
CA LYS A 44 8.11 -4.51 9.59
C LYS A 44 9.55 -4.83 9.19
N VAL A 45 10.36 -3.77 9.14
CA VAL A 45 11.83 -3.81 9.05
C VAL A 45 12.40 -3.37 10.39
#